data_AF-A0A7V8QNP8-F1
#
_entry.id   AF-A0A7V8QNP8-F1
#
_cell.length_a   1.000
_cell.length_b   1.000
_cell.length_c   1.000
_cell.angle_alpha   90.00
_cell.angle_beta   90.00
_cell.angle_gamma   90.00
#
_symmetry.space_group_name_H-M   'P 1'
#
loop_
_entity.id
_entity.type
_entity.pdbx_description
1 polymer ?
#
loop_
_entity_poly.entity_id
_entity_poly.type
_entity_poly.pdbx_seq_one_letter_code
_entity_poly.pdbx_strand_id
1 'polypeptide(L)'
;EDKLNIFKSANFKEFKTTKLTSTDRDALDIMDLKYDTKWEEVHKKFKTLVKKYHPDKNLGNNKFEDKLKKITLAYSQLKTTIGKK
;
A
#
# COMPACT_ATOMS: atom_id res chain seq x y z
N GLU A 1 17.63 10.38 -19.28
CA GLU A 1 17.77 8.94 -18.95
C GLU A 1 17.84 8.83 -17.44
N ASP A 2 16.66 8.86 -16.80
CA ASP A 2 16.57 9.10 -15.36
C ASP A 2 16.39 7.77 -14.65
N LYS A 3 17.53 7.31 -14.13
CA LYS A 3 17.72 6.06 -13.40
C LYS A 3 16.88 6.07 -12.12
N LEU A 4 16.02 5.07 -12.02
CA LEU A 4 15.14 4.77 -10.91
C LEU A 4 15.88 4.72 -9.57
N ASN A 5 15.59 5.68 -8.70
CA ASN A 5 16.15 5.81 -7.36
C ASN A 5 15.25 5.11 -6.31
N ILE A 6 15.08 3.78 -6.44
CA ILE A 6 14.07 3.00 -5.70
C ILE A 6 14.54 2.52 -4.31
N PHE A 7 15.83 2.54 -3.96
CA PHE A 7 16.30 1.90 -2.71
C PHE A 7 17.43 2.61 -1.97
N LYS A 8 17.34 3.93 -1.73
CA LYS A 8 18.31 4.61 -0.86
C LYS A 8 17.65 5.58 0.13
N SER A 9 16.87 5.03 1.06
CA SER A 9 17.04 5.40 2.47
C SER A 9 16.26 4.45 3.38
N ALA A 10 17.02 3.62 4.09
CA ALA A 10 16.54 2.87 5.23
C ALA A 10 16.07 3.84 6.32
N ASN A 11 14.76 4.00 6.48
CA ASN A 11 14.14 4.58 7.68
C ASN A 11 12.76 3.94 7.92
N PHE A 12 12.73 2.60 7.90
CA PHE A 12 11.54 1.80 8.20
C PHE A 12 11.38 1.54 9.71
N LYS A 13 11.67 2.55 10.52
CA LYS A 13 11.49 2.45 11.96
C LYS A 13 10.92 3.76 12.47
N GLU A 14 9.86 3.59 13.24
CA GLU A 14 9.34 4.57 14.20
C GLU A 14 8.48 5.67 13.61
N PHE A 15 7.14 5.52 13.63
CA PHE A 15 6.19 6.55 14.07
C PHE A 15 4.85 5.89 14.43
N LYS A 16 4.78 5.27 15.62
CA LYS A 16 3.52 4.99 16.31
C LYS A 16 3.23 6.15 17.25
N THR A 17 2.57 7.20 16.76
CA THR A 17 1.85 8.16 17.61
C THR A 17 0.66 8.72 16.84
N THR A 18 -0.53 8.23 17.22
CA THR A 18 -1.80 8.97 17.34
C THR A 18 -2.12 10.08 16.32
N LYS A 19 -3.18 9.86 15.53
CA LYS A 19 -3.72 10.64 14.39
C LYS A 19 -3.10 10.23 13.06
N LEU A 20 -3.96 9.96 12.06
CA LEU A 20 -3.60 9.54 10.70
C LEU A 20 -2.29 10.21 10.25
N THR A 21 -1.23 9.42 10.18
CA THR A 21 0.08 9.88 9.77
C THR A 21 0.07 10.14 8.26
N SER A 22 1.03 10.92 7.75
CA SER A 22 1.14 11.13 6.29
C SER A 22 1.18 9.79 5.52
N THR A 23 1.72 8.75 6.16
CA THR A 23 1.76 7.37 5.66
C THR A 23 0.38 6.74 5.48
N ASP A 24 -0.59 7.03 6.36
CA ASP A 24 -1.96 6.53 6.22
C ASP A 24 -2.67 7.19 5.04
N ARG A 25 -2.42 8.48 4.82
CA ARG A 25 -2.96 9.21 3.66
C ARG A 25 -2.37 8.69 2.35
N ASP A 26 -1.06 8.45 2.33
CA ASP A 26 -0.36 7.85 1.20
C ASP A 26 -0.85 6.42 0.93
N ALA A 27 -1.09 5.63 1.99
CA ALA A 27 -1.64 4.29 1.88
C ALA A 27 -3.06 4.28 1.28
N LEU A 28 -3.92 5.22 1.67
CA LEU A 28 -5.25 5.38 1.08
C LEU A 28 -5.18 5.75 -0.40
N ASP A 29 -4.26 6.64 -0.78
CA ASP A 29 -4.03 7.05 -2.16
C ASP A 29 -3.51 5.89 -3.04
N ILE A 30 -2.49 5.16 -2.55
CA ILE A 30 -1.94 3.97 -3.23
C ILE A 30 -3.02 2.91 -3.46
N MET A 31 -3.90 2.72 -2.47
CA MET A 31 -5.00 1.76 -2.57
C MET A 31 -6.21 2.31 -3.33
N ASP A 32 -6.19 3.58 -3.74
CA ASP A 32 -7.30 4.26 -4.41
C ASP A 32 -8.59 4.13 -3.58
N LEU A 33 -8.49 4.50 -2.30
CA LEU A 33 -9.53 4.40 -1.28
C LEU A 33 -9.76 5.74 -0.61
N LYS A 34 -11.02 5.99 -0.21
CA LYS A 34 -11.40 7.17 0.56
C LYS A 34 -11.04 7.00 2.03
N TYR A 35 -10.81 8.12 2.72
CA TYR A 35 -10.53 8.17 4.16
C TYR A 35 -11.65 7.58 5.04
N ASP A 36 -12.89 7.60 4.53
CA ASP A 36 -14.08 7.08 5.22
C ASP A 36 -14.36 5.60 4.89
N THR A 37 -13.44 4.90 4.23
CA THR A 37 -13.68 3.52 3.81
C THR A 37 -13.64 2.56 5.00
N LYS A 38 -14.54 1.56 5.01
CA LYS A 38 -14.58 0.52 6.03
C LYS A 38 -13.49 -0.52 5.79
N TRP A 39 -13.06 -1.19 6.86
CA TRP A 39 -12.07 -2.29 6.79
C TRP A 39 -12.42 -3.35 5.73
N GLU A 40 -13.69 -3.72 5.60
CA GLU A 40 -14.16 -4.67 4.60
C GLU A 40 -13.89 -4.19 3.16
N GLU A 41 -14.09 -2.90 2.89
CA GLU A 41 -13.84 -2.31 1.57
C GLU A 41 -12.34 -2.22 1.27
N VAL A 42 -11.51 -1.91 2.27
CA VAL A 42 -10.04 -2.00 2.15
C VAL A 42 -9.62 -3.40 1.70
N HIS A 43 -10.15 -4.43 2.36
CA HIS A 43 -9.81 -5.83 2.07
C HIS A 43 -10.31 -6.25 0.67
N LYS A 44 -11.53 -5.88 0.27
CA LYS A 44 -12.03 -6.14 -1.09
C LYS A 44 -11.18 -5.47 -2.16
N LYS A 45 -10.83 -4.19 -1.97
CA LYS A 45 -9.99 -3.45 -2.90
C LYS A 45 -8.58 -4.07 -2.97
N PHE A 46 -8.00 -4.44 -1.83
CA PHE A 46 -6.73 -5.16 -1.78
C PHE A 46 -6.76 -6.44 -2.63
N LYS A 47 -7.75 -7.31 -2.42
CA LYS A 47 -7.90 -8.54 -3.22
C LYS A 47 -8.01 -8.27 -4.71
N THR A 48 -8.72 -7.21 -5.09
CA THR A 48 -8.88 -6.80 -6.49
C THR A 48 -7.55 -6.34 -7.09
N LEU A 49 -6.82 -5.49 -6.36
CA LEU A 49 -5.51 -4.98 -6.78
C LEU A 49 -4.46 -6.09 -6.85
N VAL A 50 -4.44 -7.01 -5.87
CA VAL A 50 -3.54 -8.18 -5.88
C VAL A 50 -3.79 -9.05 -7.09
N LYS A 51 -5.05 -9.36 -7.42
CA LYS A 51 -5.39 -10.13 -8.62
C LYS A 51 -5.01 -9.41 -9.91
N LYS A 52 -5.13 -8.08 -9.95
CA LYS A 52 -4.78 -7.25 -11.10
C LYS A 52 -3.27 -7.20 -11.33
N TYR A 53 -2.50 -7.08 -10.25
CA TYR A 53 -1.05 -6.90 -10.30
C TYR A 53 -0.26 -8.16 -9.95
N HIS A 54 -0.92 -9.33 -9.96
CA HIS A 54 -0.27 -10.59 -9.60
C HIS A 54 0.87 -10.91 -10.57
N PRO A 55 2.08 -11.25 -10.10
CA PRO A 55 3.22 -11.49 -10.98
C PRO A 55 2.99 -12.64 -11.95
N ASP A 56 2.25 -13.67 -11.52
CA ASP A 56 1.84 -14.81 -12.38
C ASP A 56 1.07 -14.38 -13.63
N LYS A 57 0.13 -13.43 -13.49
CA LYS A 57 -0.67 -12.91 -14.60
C LYS A 57 0.05 -11.85 -15.43
N ASN A 58 1.08 -11.24 -14.85
CA ASN A 58 1.81 -10.13 -15.44
C ASN A 58 3.23 -10.54 -15.86
N LEU A 59 3.49 -11.85 -16.00
CA LEU A 59 4.77 -12.41 -16.46
C LEU A 59 6.00 -11.89 -15.70
N GLY A 60 5.84 -11.63 -14.40
CA GLY A 60 6.94 -11.11 -13.57
C GLY A 60 7.38 -9.69 -13.93
N ASN A 61 6.52 -8.89 -14.57
CA ASN A 61 6.88 -7.52 -14.93
C ASN A 61 7.11 -6.66 -13.67
N ASN A 62 8.36 -6.20 -13.53
CA ASN A 62 8.88 -5.42 -12.41
C ASN A 62 7.99 -4.22 -12.03
N LYS A 63 7.32 -3.58 -13.00
CA LYS A 63 6.43 -2.44 -12.75
C LYS A 63 5.21 -2.81 -11.91
N PHE A 64 4.66 -3.99 -12.14
CA PHE A 64 3.50 -4.48 -11.38
C PHE A 64 3.90 -5.04 -10.03
N GLU A 65 5.10 -5.63 -9.94
CA GLU A 65 5.65 -6.08 -8.67
C GLU A 65 5.90 -4.91 -7.69
N ASP A 66 6.49 -3.81 -8.16
CA ASP A 66 6.68 -2.59 -7.35
C ASP A 66 5.33 -2.05 -6.85
N LYS A 67 4.33 -2.03 -7.73
CA LYS A 67 2.97 -1.58 -7.38
C LYS A 67 2.32 -2.51 -6.36
N LEU A 68 2.46 -3.83 -6.52
CA LEU A 68 1.96 -4.83 -5.57
C LEU A 68 2.62 -4.71 -4.20
N LYS A 69 3.93 -4.45 -4.14
CA LYS A 69 4.66 -4.18 -2.88
C LYS A 69 4.10 -2.95 -2.18
N LYS A 70 3.91 -1.83 -2.90
CA LYS A 70 3.30 -0.60 -2.36
C LYS A 70 1.90 -0.84 -1.81
N ILE A 71 1.06 -1.58 -2.55
CA ILE A 71 -0.30 -1.94 -2.11
C ILE A 71 -0.29 -2.81 -0.85
N THR A 72 0.64 -3.76 -0.76
CA THR A 72 0.78 -4.65 0.40
C THR A 72 1.22 -3.87 1.65
N LEU A 73 2.17 -2.95 1.48
CA LEU A 73 2.61 -2.07 2.55
C LEU A 73 1.47 -1.17 3.03
N ALA A 74 0.78 -0.51 2.10
CA ALA A 74 -0.37 0.34 2.40
C ALA A 74 -1.47 -0.43 3.16
N TYR A 75 -1.78 -1.66 2.74
CA TYR A 75 -2.76 -2.50 3.44
C TYR A 75 -2.36 -2.80 4.89
N SER A 76 -1.08 -3.09 5.15
CA SER A 76 -0.57 -3.32 6.51
C SER A 76 -0.71 -2.09 7.41
N GLN A 77 -0.46 -0.90 6.84
CA GLN A 77 -0.66 0.38 7.52
C GLN A 77 -2.13 0.62 7.84
N LEU A 78 -3.02 0.51 6.84
CA LEU A 78 -4.46 0.68 7.02
C LEU A 78 -5.07 -0.36 7.96
N LYS A 79 -4.51 -1.58 8.03
CA LYS A 79 -4.92 -2.59 9.01
C LYS A 79 -4.72 -2.13 10.44
N THR A 80 -3.63 -1.43 10.70
CA THR A 80 -3.32 -0.91 12.03
C THR A 80 -4.21 0.27 12.40
N THR A 81 -4.55 1.11 11.43
CA THR A 81 -5.31 2.36 11.66
C THR A 81 -6.83 2.15 11.59
N ILE A 82 -7.33 1.44 10.58
CA ILE A 82 -8.76 1.17 10.34
C ILE A 82 -9.19 -0.13 11.02
N GLY A 83 -8.38 -1.18 10.97
CA GLY A 83 -8.72 -2.51 11.51
C GLY A 83 -8.64 -2.64 13.03
N LYS A 84 -8.12 -1.62 13.74
CA LYS A 84 -8.11 -1.56 15.21
C LYS A 84 -9.23 -0.69 15.81
N LYS A 85 -10.14 -0.19 14.98
CA LYS A 85 -11.25 0.66 15.44
C LYS A 85 -12.46 -0.17 15.84
#